data_AF-A0A5I2FN51-F1
#
_entry.id   AF-A0A5I2FN51-F1
#
_cell.length_a   1.000
_cell.length_b   1.000
_cell.length_c   1.000
_cell.angle_alpha   90.00
_cell.angle_beta   90.00
_cell.angle_gamma   90.00
#
_symmetry.space_group_name_H-M   'P 1'
#
loop_
_entity.id
_entity.type
_entity.pdbx_description
1 polymer ?
#
loop_
_entity_poly.entity_id
_entity_poly.type
_entity_poly.pdbx_seq_one_letter_code
_entity_poly.pdbx_strand_id
1 'polypeptide(L)'
;MIDDGSYSDLPADLIELTGDELSLYWKQTPPPGKSLGVISGRPAWVDLPPPTHDELIAAVESERQRLLSHSDTVTADWRVELVLGDISEEDKVSLSAWMAYKREVKAVKAGEAIVPGFIWPAIPA
;
A
#
# COMPACT_ATOMS: atom_id res chain seq x y z
N MET A 1 3.99 -27.04 -25.74
CA MET A 1 2.73 -27.81 -25.94
C MET A 1 1.61 -26.96 -25.37
N ILE A 2 0.97 -26.17 -26.22
CA ILE A 2 -0.16 -25.30 -25.88
C ILE A 2 -1.34 -25.82 -26.71
N ASP A 3 -2.03 -26.82 -26.17
CA ASP A 3 -3.37 -27.22 -26.62
C ASP A 3 -4.12 -27.69 -25.37
N ASP A 4 -4.57 -26.71 -24.59
CA ASP A 4 -5.43 -26.93 -23.41
C ASP A 4 -6.92 -26.90 -23.77
N GLY A 5 -7.24 -26.88 -25.08
CA GLY A 5 -8.60 -26.80 -25.61
C GLY A 5 -9.38 -25.54 -25.22
N SER A 6 -8.73 -24.54 -24.60
CA SER A 6 -9.42 -23.36 -24.04
C SER A 6 -9.44 -22.16 -25.00
N TYR A 7 -8.62 -22.17 -26.04
CA TYR A 7 -8.59 -21.12 -27.07
C TYR A 7 -8.81 -21.71 -28.45
N SER A 8 -9.86 -21.26 -29.15
CA SER A 8 -10.25 -21.76 -30.48
C SER A 8 -9.30 -21.27 -31.59
N ASP A 9 -8.71 -20.08 -31.41
CA ASP A 9 -7.71 -19.49 -32.30
C ASP A 9 -6.71 -18.70 -31.43
N LEU A 10 -5.46 -19.13 -31.41
CA LEU A 10 -4.39 -18.38 -30.72
C LEU A 10 -4.02 -17.16 -31.56
N PRO A 11 -3.79 -16.00 -30.94
CA PRO A 11 -3.40 -14.81 -31.69
C PRO A 11 -1.99 -15.02 -32.26
N ALA A 12 -1.75 -14.52 -33.48
CA ALA A 12 -0.49 -14.73 -34.21
C ALA A 12 0.73 -14.06 -33.55
N ASP A 13 0.51 -13.20 -32.56
CA ASP A 13 1.53 -12.54 -31.74
C ASP A 13 1.89 -13.32 -30.47
N LEU A 14 1.32 -14.52 -30.26
CA LEU A 14 1.70 -15.39 -29.16
C LEU A 14 3.13 -15.90 -29.34
N ILE A 15 3.93 -15.73 -28.28
CA ILE A 15 5.31 -16.20 -28.23
C ILE A 15 5.38 -17.30 -27.16
N GLU A 16 5.61 -18.54 -27.59
CA GLU A 16 5.85 -19.65 -26.67
C GLU A 16 7.20 -19.44 -25.97
N LEU A 17 7.18 -19.41 -24.64
CA LEU A 17 8.38 -19.30 -23.83
C LEU A 17 9.17 -20.61 -23.90
N THR A 18 10.48 -20.49 -24.03
CA THR A 18 11.40 -21.63 -23.90
C THR A 18 11.40 -22.18 -22.47
N GLY A 19 11.81 -23.44 -22.30
CA GLY A 19 11.92 -24.06 -20.96
C GLY A 19 12.86 -23.28 -20.02
N ASP A 20 13.90 -22.66 -20.58
CA ASP A 20 14.84 -21.82 -19.83
C ASP A 20 14.18 -20.50 -19.38
N GLU A 21 13.41 -19.85 -20.25
CA GLU A 21 12.66 -18.63 -19.91
C GLU A 21 11.57 -18.89 -18.86
N LEU A 22 10.85 -20.01 -18.98
CA LEU A 22 9.92 -20.43 -17.94
C LEU A 22 10.65 -20.62 -16.61
N SER A 23 11.78 -21.30 -16.60
CA SER A 23 12.55 -21.51 -15.37
C SER A 23 13.06 -20.20 -14.74
N LEU A 24 13.42 -19.22 -15.57
CA LEU A 24 13.99 -17.93 -15.15
C LEU A 24 12.96 -16.87 -14.73
N TYR A 25 11.74 -16.91 -15.27
CA TYR A 25 10.74 -15.87 -15.06
C TYR A 25 9.45 -16.37 -14.40
N TRP A 26 9.03 -17.61 -14.69
CA TRP A 26 7.77 -18.13 -14.16
C TRP A 26 7.87 -18.41 -12.66
N LYS A 27 7.03 -17.73 -11.87
CA LYS A 27 6.99 -17.84 -10.40
C LYS A 27 8.33 -17.55 -9.70
N GLN A 28 9.25 -16.91 -10.39
CA GLN A 28 10.51 -16.46 -9.80
C GLN A 28 10.33 -15.14 -9.06
N THR A 29 11.11 -14.95 -8.00
CA THR A 29 11.11 -13.67 -7.28
C THR A 29 11.88 -12.64 -8.11
N PRO A 30 11.27 -11.49 -8.44
CA PRO A 30 11.97 -10.45 -9.19
C PRO A 30 13.20 -9.95 -8.42
N PRO A 31 14.32 -9.67 -9.11
CA PRO A 31 15.45 -8.97 -8.50
C PRO A 31 15.02 -7.61 -7.91
N PRO A 32 15.73 -7.08 -6.90
CA PRO A 32 15.40 -5.79 -6.30
C PRO A 32 15.32 -4.66 -7.34
N GLY A 33 14.20 -3.92 -7.33
CA GLY A 33 13.98 -2.80 -8.25
C GLY A 33 13.72 -3.21 -9.70
N LYS A 34 13.43 -4.49 -9.98
CA LYS A 34 13.06 -4.96 -11.31
C LYS A 34 11.64 -5.55 -11.31
N SER A 35 10.99 -5.50 -12.46
CA SER A 35 9.73 -6.19 -12.74
C SER A 35 9.85 -7.03 -14.00
N LEU A 36 8.95 -8.00 -14.18
CA LEU A 36 8.91 -8.80 -15.40
C LEU A 36 8.33 -7.94 -16.53
N GLY A 37 9.16 -7.61 -17.51
CA GLY A 37 8.77 -6.86 -18.70
C GLY A 37 9.10 -7.64 -19.97
N VAL A 38 9.02 -6.96 -21.10
CA VAL A 38 9.32 -7.53 -22.42
C VAL A 38 10.42 -6.71 -23.09
N ILE A 39 11.51 -7.38 -23.50
CA ILE A 39 12.57 -6.80 -24.31
C ILE A 39 12.63 -7.59 -25.62
N SER A 40 12.50 -6.91 -26.76
CA SER A 40 12.55 -7.55 -28.10
C SER A 40 11.57 -8.73 -28.28
N GLY A 41 10.39 -8.65 -27.67
CA GLY A 41 9.37 -9.72 -27.75
C GLY A 41 9.68 -10.95 -26.88
N ARG A 42 10.59 -10.86 -25.91
CA ARG A 42 10.88 -11.92 -24.93
C ARG A 42 10.80 -11.40 -23.50
N PRO A 43 10.42 -12.24 -22.52
CA PRO A 43 10.40 -11.84 -21.13
C PRO A 43 11.80 -11.48 -20.65
N ALA A 44 11.91 -10.39 -19.89
CA ALA A 44 13.15 -9.97 -19.27
C ALA A 44 12.85 -9.21 -17.98
N TRP A 45 13.79 -9.26 -17.03
CA TRP A 45 13.75 -8.39 -15.86
C TRP A 45 14.10 -6.97 -16.29
N VAL A 46 13.10 -6.08 -16.32
CA VAL A 46 13.27 -4.66 -16.64
C VAL A 46 13.34 -3.85 -15.36
N ASP A 47 14.00 -2.71 -15.40
CA ASP A 47 14.02 -1.81 -14.25
C ASP A 47 12.60 -1.29 -13.98
N LEU A 48 12.19 -1.39 -12.72
CA LEU A 48 10.89 -0.90 -12.29
C LEU A 48 10.92 0.63 -12.43
N PRO A 49 10.01 1.24 -13.20
CA PRO A 49 9.94 2.68 -13.28
C PRO A 49 9.67 3.26 -11.87
N PRO A 50 10.18 4.45 -11.56
CA PRO A 50 9.84 5.11 -10.32
C PRO A 50 8.32 5.32 -10.25
N PRO A 51 7.73 5.28 -9.05
CA PRO A 51 6.30 5.55 -8.87
C PRO A 51 5.92 6.91 -9.47
N THR A 52 4.77 6.95 -10.10
CA THR A 52 4.16 8.18 -10.58
C THR A 52 3.72 9.07 -9.41
N HIS A 53 3.46 10.35 -9.68
CA HIS A 53 2.95 11.27 -8.66
C HIS A 53 1.66 10.75 -8.02
N ASP A 54 0.72 10.24 -8.82
CA ASP A 54 -0.56 9.73 -8.34
C ASP A 54 -0.38 8.48 -7.47
N GLU A 55 0.57 7.59 -7.81
CA GLU A 55 0.90 6.42 -6.97
C GLU A 55 1.51 6.82 -5.63
N LEU A 56 2.35 7.86 -5.60
CA LEU A 56 2.89 8.40 -4.35
C LEU A 56 1.79 9.00 -3.48
N ILE A 57 0.87 9.76 -4.07
CA ILE A 57 -0.29 10.31 -3.37
C ILE A 57 -1.18 9.19 -2.83
N ALA A 58 -1.45 8.15 -3.63
CA ALA A 58 -2.24 6.99 -3.20
C ALA A 58 -1.59 6.25 -2.03
N ALA A 59 -0.28 6.06 -2.04
CA ALA A 59 0.46 5.46 -0.94
C ALA A 59 0.34 6.29 0.35
N VAL A 60 0.48 7.61 0.25
CA VAL A 60 0.30 8.53 1.37
C VAL A 60 -1.12 8.47 1.94
N GLU A 61 -2.15 8.46 1.09
CA GLU A 61 -3.53 8.39 1.55
C GLU A 61 -3.87 7.03 2.18
N SER A 62 -3.30 5.94 1.66
CA SER A 62 -3.41 4.62 2.27
C SER A 62 -2.83 4.60 3.69
N GLU A 63 -1.64 5.18 3.87
CA GLU A 63 -1.03 5.29 5.19
C GLU A 63 -1.84 6.20 6.13
N ARG A 64 -2.36 7.33 5.64
CA ARG A 64 -3.28 8.20 6.40
C ARG A 64 -4.47 7.40 6.91
N GLN A 65 -5.11 6.62 6.05
CA GLN A 65 -6.25 5.78 6.42
C GLN A 65 -5.87 4.72 7.45
N ARG A 66 -4.69 4.10 7.31
CA ARG A 66 -4.18 3.13 8.29
C ARG A 66 -4.02 3.76 9.68
N LEU A 67 -3.43 4.95 9.76
CA LEU A 67 -3.24 5.69 11.03
C LEU A 67 -4.57 6.10 11.67
N LEU A 68 -5.52 6.58 10.86
CA LEU A 68 -6.85 6.96 11.35
C LEU A 68 -7.65 5.75 11.84
N SER A 69 -7.59 4.64 11.11
CA SER A 69 -8.22 3.37 11.49
C SER A 69 -7.65 2.84 12.80
N HIS A 70 -6.32 2.83 12.93
CA HIS A 70 -5.66 2.44 14.17
C HIS A 70 -6.12 3.30 15.36
N SER A 71 -6.17 4.63 15.18
CA SER A 71 -6.68 5.55 16.21
C SER A 71 -8.13 5.26 16.58
N ASP A 72 -8.96 4.89 15.61
CA ASP A 72 -10.36 4.52 15.83
C ASP A 72 -10.50 3.22 16.63
N THR A 73 -9.63 2.24 16.38
CA THR A 73 -9.57 1.01 17.18
C THR A 73 -9.11 1.29 18.60
N VAL A 74 -8.03 2.05 18.79
CA VAL A 74 -7.46 2.33 20.13
C VAL A 74 -8.46 3.08 21.02
N THR A 75 -9.20 4.03 20.44
CA THR A 75 -10.13 4.89 21.21
C THR A 75 -11.56 4.34 21.29
N ALA A 76 -11.81 3.10 20.84
CA ALA A 76 -13.16 2.56 20.72
C ALA A 76 -13.86 2.46 22.09
N ASP A 77 -13.21 1.83 23.07
CA ASP A 77 -13.81 1.57 24.39
C ASP A 77 -14.04 2.88 25.15
N TRP A 78 -13.04 3.78 25.16
CA TRP A 78 -13.17 5.09 25.79
C TRP A 78 -14.32 5.93 25.23
N ARG A 79 -14.64 5.83 23.93
CA ARG A 79 -15.80 6.52 23.36
C ARG A 79 -17.12 5.94 23.88
N VAL A 80 -17.18 4.63 24.10
CA VAL A 80 -18.36 3.97 24.69
C VAL A 80 -18.50 4.40 26.15
N GLU A 81 -17.42 4.35 26.93
CA GLU A 81 -17.40 4.80 28.33
C GLU A 81 -17.79 6.28 28.46
N LEU A 82 -17.30 7.15 27.57
CA LEU A 82 -17.65 8.57 27.55
C LEU A 82 -19.15 8.78 27.31
N VAL A 83 -19.77 7.99 26.44
CA VAL A 83 -21.21 8.04 26.17
C VAL A 83 -22.03 7.52 27.35
N LEU A 84 -21.53 6.48 28.04
CA LEU A 84 -22.16 5.94 29.24
C LEU A 84 -21.99 6.85 30.47
N GLY A 85 -20.98 7.72 30.45
CA GLY A 85 -20.62 8.61 31.56
C GLY A 85 -19.68 7.97 32.59
N ASP A 86 -19.12 6.80 32.28
CA ASP A 86 -18.29 5.99 33.18
C ASP A 86 -16.78 6.10 32.90
N ILE A 87 -16.38 6.94 31.94
CA ILE A 87 -14.96 7.11 31.57
C ILE A 87 -14.13 7.69 32.71
N SER A 88 -12.91 7.16 32.91
CA SER A 88 -11.96 7.71 33.87
C SER A 88 -11.35 9.04 33.39
N GLU A 89 -10.85 9.88 34.31
CA GLU A 89 -10.17 11.12 33.90
C GLU A 89 -8.85 10.84 33.14
N GLU A 90 -8.19 9.71 33.41
CA GLU A 90 -6.99 9.28 32.67
C GLU A 90 -7.34 8.93 31.22
N ASP A 91 -8.36 8.08 31.02
CA ASP A 91 -8.82 7.68 29.68
C ASP A 91 -9.36 8.85 28.87
N LYS A 92 -9.97 9.84 29.54
CA LYS A 92 -10.45 11.07 28.91
C LYS A 92 -9.31 11.96 28.41
N VAL A 93 -8.19 12.03 29.15
CA VAL A 93 -6.97 12.71 28.69
C VAL A 93 -6.40 11.99 27.48
N SER A 94 -6.28 10.66 27.54
CA SER A 94 -5.81 9.83 26.41
C SER A 94 -6.70 9.99 25.18
N LEU A 95 -8.02 9.88 25.32
CA LEU A 95 -8.99 10.10 24.25
C LEU A 95 -8.83 11.49 23.62
N SER A 96 -8.62 12.52 24.43
CA SER A 96 -8.39 13.89 23.94
C SER A 96 -7.10 14.00 23.12
N ALA A 97 -6.01 13.37 23.57
CA ALA A 97 -4.73 13.33 22.86
C ALA A 97 -4.86 12.60 21.51
N TRP A 98 -5.53 11.45 21.48
CA TRP A 98 -5.81 10.71 20.25
C TRP A 98 -6.70 11.49 19.28
N MET A 99 -7.68 12.24 19.77
CA MET A 99 -8.50 13.11 18.92
C MET A 99 -7.71 14.28 18.33
N ALA A 100 -6.74 14.84 19.06
CA ALA A 100 -5.81 15.84 18.54
C ALA A 100 -4.90 15.24 17.45
N TYR A 101 -4.30 14.07 17.73
CA TYR A 101 -3.49 13.32 16.76
C TYR A 101 -4.24 13.07 15.44
N LYS A 102 -5.49 12.59 15.51
CA LYS A 102 -6.33 12.39 14.30
C LYS A 102 -6.55 13.68 13.51
N ARG A 103 -6.64 14.84 14.17
CA ARG A 103 -6.79 16.14 13.49
C ARG A 103 -5.50 16.52 12.78
N GLU A 104 -4.35 16.31 13.42
CA GLU A 104 -3.03 16.55 12.83
C GLU A 104 -2.81 15.66 11.60
N VAL A 105 -3.06 14.36 11.70
CA VAL A 105 -2.97 13.41 10.57
C VAL A 105 -3.86 13.83 9.41
N LYS A 106 -5.08 14.33 9.68
CA LYS A 106 -5.98 14.83 8.63
C LYS A 106 -5.52 16.14 8.00
N ALA A 107 -4.80 16.97 8.74
CA ALA A 107 -4.33 18.28 8.28
C ALA A 107 -3.10 18.19 7.35
N VAL A 108 -2.32 17.10 7.45
CA VAL A 108 -1.19 16.83 6.55
C VAL A 108 -1.68 16.83 5.10
N LYS A 109 -1.04 17.62 4.24
CA LYS A 109 -1.33 17.60 2.80
C LYS A 109 -0.55 16.49 2.13
N ALA A 110 -1.18 15.77 1.20
CA ALA A 110 -0.53 14.66 0.52
C ALA A 110 0.77 15.08 -0.21
N GLY A 111 0.79 16.28 -0.81
CA GLY A 111 1.99 16.83 -1.45
C GLY A 111 3.17 17.09 -0.49
N GLU A 112 2.93 17.32 0.80
CA GLU A 112 3.99 17.45 1.81
C GLU A 112 4.49 16.07 2.26
N ALA A 113 3.60 15.08 2.29
CA ALA A 113 3.90 13.73 2.75
C ALA A 113 4.56 12.82 1.71
N ILE A 114 4.51 13.16 0.42
CA ILE A 114 5.26 12.45 -0.63
C ILE A 114 6.76 12.81 -0.65
N VAL A 115 7.18 13.82 0.13
CA VAL A 115 8.59 14.24 0.18
C VAL A 115 9.41 13.19 0.94
N PRO A 116 10.55 12.74 0.39
CA PRO A 116 11.42 11.79 1.09
C PRO A 116 11.82 12.30 2.48
N GLY A 117 11.67 11.43 3.49
CA GLY A 117 11.99 11.77 4.89
C GLY A 117 10.87 12.48 5.64
N PHE A 118 9.67 12.62 5.06
CA PHE A 118 8.48 13.02 5.82
C PHE A 118 8.18 12.05 6.96
N ILE A 119 7.76 12.58 8.11
CA ILE A 119 7.39 11.82 9.30
C ILE A 119 5.98 12.24 9.71
N TRP A 120 5.10 11.26 9.88
CA TRP A 120 3.75 11.48 10.40
C TRP A 120 3.79 12.03 11.84
N PRO A 121 2.71 12.68 12.31
CA PRO A 121 2.60 13.10 13.71
C PRO A 121 2.92 11.94 14.67
N ALA A 122 3.49 12.26 15.83
CA ALA A 122 3.84 11.25 16.81
C ALA A 122 2.55 10.64 17.41
N ILE A 123 2.53 9.32 17.53
CA ILE A 123 1.43 8.62 18.17
C ILE A 123 1.43 8.98 19.67
N PRO A 124 0.28 9.36 20.25
CA PRO A 124 0.18 9.65 21.68
C PRO A 124 0.34 8.39 22.54
N ALA A 125 0.68 8.60 23.81
CA ALA A 125 0.85 7.53 24.80
C ALA A 125 -0.48 6.89 25.20
#